data_AF-A0A929BN10-F1
#
_entry.id   AF-A0A929BN10-F1
#
_cell.length_a   1.000
_cell.length_b   1.000
_cell.length_c   1.000
_cell.angle_alpha   90.00
_cell.angle_beta   90.00
_cell.angle_gamma   90.00
#
_symmetry.space_group_name_H-M   'P 1'
#
loop_
_entity.id
_entity.type
_entity.pdbx_description
1 polymer ?
#
loop_
_entity_poly.entity_id
_entity_poly.type
_entity_poly.pdbx_seq_one_letter_code
_entity_poly.pdbx_strand_id
1 'polypeptide(L)' 'MTNRHLEIPAEDIERAKKFYTELFGWKVQKAEGPMEYWLIATTDEKGEEGVGGGMMKRQDRKIEILGPVRNATTTLLRR' A
#
# COMPACT_ATOMS: atom_id res chain seq x y z
N MET A 1 2.05 -19.06 -16.16
CA MET A 1 1.36 -17.81 -15.81
C MET A 1 1.84 -17.37 -14.44
N THR A 2 2.79 -16.44 -14.35
CA THR A 2 3.20 -15.89 -13.05
C THR A 2 2.23 -14.77 -12.70
N ASN A 3 1.42 -14.96 -11.66
CA ASN A 3 0.59 -13.90 -11.10
C ASN A 3 1.49 -12.86 -10.41
N ARG A 4 2.06 -11.95 -11.20
CA ARG A 4 2.87 -10.83 -10.73
C ARG A 4 2.04 -9.58 -10.93
N HIS A 5 1.44 -9.11 -9.85
CA HIS A 5 0.68 -7.87 -9.75
C HIS A 5 1.00 -7.24 -8.40
N LEU A 6 1.28 -5.94 -8.39
CA LEU A 6 1.62 -5.19 -7.19
C LEU A 6 0.42 -4.36 -6.73
N GLU A 7 0.15 -4.30 -5.42
CA GLU A 7 -0.86 -3.42 -4.84
C GLU A 7 -0.24 -2.56 -3.74
N ILE A 8 -0.36 -1.23 -3.88
CA ILE A 8 0.22 -0.24 -2.96
C ILE A 8 -0.89 0.52 -2.23
N PRO A 9 -1.25 0.15 -1.00
CA PRO A 9 -2.16 0.94 -0.18
C PRO A 9 -1.43 2.15 0.44
N ALA A 10 -1.82 3.36 0.05
CA ALA A 10 -1.23 4.60 0.51
C ALA A 10 -2.25 5.48 1.26
N GLU A 11 -1.83 6.15 2.32
CA GLU A 11 -2.67 7.12 3.02
C GLU A 11 -2.81 8.42 2.21
N ASP A 12 -1.67 8.92 1.70
CA ASP A 12 -1.56 10.04 0.78
C ASP A 12 -1.14 9.53 -0.61
N ILE A 13 -2.11 9.48 -1.51
CA ILE A 13 -1.93 8.98 -2.88
C ILE A 13 -1.04 9.91 -3.71
N GLU A 14 -1.16 11.22 -3.56
CA GLU A 14 -0.39 12.17 -4.36
C GLU A 14 1.09 12.15 -3.97
N ARG A 15 1.38 12.04 -2.66
CA ARG A 15 2.75 11.83 -2.19
C ARG A 15 3.34 10.52 -2.71
N ALA A 16 2.57 9.43 -2.66
CA ALA A 16 3.03 8.13 -3.14
C ALA A 16 3.29 8.14 -4.66
N LYS A 17 2.37 8.69 -5.45
CA LYS A 17 2.55 8.89 -6.91
C LYS A 17 3.86 9.62 -7.19
N LYS A 18 4.05 10.79 -6.59
CA LYS A 18 5.27 11.60 -6.80
C LYS A 18 6.53 10.80 -6.47
N PHE A 19 6.55 10.12 -5.34
CA PHE A 19 7.70 9.32 -4.91
C PHE A 19 8.05 8.21 -5.89
N TYR A 20 7.08 7.38 -6.31
CA TYR A 20 7.36 6.25 -7.22
C TYR A 20 7.68 6.71 -8.65
N THR A 21 7.07 7.81 -9.11
CA THR A 21 7.42 8.43 -10.39
C THR A 21 8.84 8.99 -10.36
N GLU A 22 9.27 9.68 -9.29
CA GLU A 22 10.61 10.25 -9.19
C GLU A 22 11.69 9.19 -8.97
N LEU A 23 11.41 8.18 -8.15
CA LEU A 23 12.38 7.15 -7.79
C LEU A 23 12.60 6.13 -8.91
N PHE A 24 11.53 5.72 -9.61
CA PHE A 24 11.60 4.63 -10.60
C PHE A 24 11.14 5.03 -12.00
N GLY A 25 10.68 6.27 -12.22
CA GLY A 25 10.12 6.67 -13.51
C GLY A 25 8.78 6.01 -13.85
N TRP A 26 8.10 5.41 -12.85
CA TRP A 26 6.85 4.69 -13.09
C TRP A 26 5.73 5.63 -13.53
N LYS A 27 4.85 5.11 -14.39
CA LYS A 27 3.66 5.85 -14.81
C LYS A 27 2.49 5.44 -13.93
N VAL A 28 1.88 6.42 -13.27
CA VAL A 28 0.70 6.21 -12.42
C VAL A 28 -0.48 7.00 -12.96
N GLN A 29 -1.56 6.33 -13.32
CA GLN A 29 -2.75 6.93 -13.94
C GLN A 29 -4.01 6.55 -13.17
N LYS A 30 -4.94 7.49 -13.00
CA LYS A 30 -6.21 7.20 -12.34
C LYS A 30 -7.04 6.27 -13.24
N ALA A 31 -7.52 5.17 -12.68
CA ALA A 31 -8.41 4.27 -13.40
C ALA A 31 -9.80 4.92 -13.55
N GLU A 32 -10.45 4.67 -14.68
CA GLU A 32 -11.84 5.05 -14.88
C GLU A 32 -12.74 4.09 -14.09
N GLY A 33 -13.50 4.61 -13.13
CA GLY A 33 -14.40 3.79 -12.33
C GLY A 33 -14.94 4.49 -11.09
N PRO A 34 -15.87 3.83 -10.38
CA PRO A 34 -16.47 4.36 -9.15
C PRO A 34 -15.53 4.32 -7.94
N MET A 35 -14.43 3.58 -8.02
CA MET A 35 -13.45 3.45 -6.94
C MET A 35 -12.23 4.34 -7.20
N GLU A 36 -11.70 4.96 -6.14
CA GLU A 36 -10.44 5.69 -6.20
C GLU A 36 -9.26 4.73 -6.28
N TYR A 37 -8.91 4.36 -7.51
CA TYR A 37 -7.85 3.42 -7.85
C TYR A 37 -6.95 4.00 -8.95
N TRP A 38 -5.66 3.69 -8.87
CA TRP A 38 -4.66 4.13 -9.82
C TRP A 38 -3.90 2.92 -10.38
N LEU A 39 -3.74 2.89 -11.69
CA LEU A 39 -2.94 1.90 -12.40
C LEU A 39 -1.48 2.34 -12.42
N ILE A 40 -0.60 1.42 -12.04
CA ILE A 40 0.85 1.58 -12.10
C ILE A 40 1.37 0.76 -13.28
N ALA A 41 2.05 1.42 -14.20
CA ALA A 41 2.87 0.78 -15.21
C ALA A 41 4.34 0.94 -14.82
N THR A 42 5.01 -0.20 -14.65
CA THR A 42 6.45 -0.27 -14.35
C THR A 42 7.23 -0.61 -15.61
N THR A 43 8.52 -0.34 -15.61
CA THR A 43 9.45 -0.74 -16.68
C THR A 43 10.55 -1.60 -16.08
N ASP A 44 11.05 -2.56 -16.86
CA ASP A 44 12.22 -3.35 -16.47
C ASP A 44 13.55 -2.59 -16.69
N GLU A 45 14.68 -3.23 -16.39
CA GLU A 45 16.02 -2.65 -16.59
C GLU A 45 16.36 -2.36 -18.06
N LYS A 46 15.62 -2.96 -19.00
CA LYS A 46 15.77 -2.77 -20.44
C LYS A 46 14.81 -1.72 -21.00
N GLY A 47 13.91 -1.18 -20.17
CA GLY A 47 12.89 -0.22 -20.56
C GLY A 47 11.62 -0.84 -21.15
N GLU A 48 11.48 -2.17 -21.09
CA GLU A 48 10.29 -2.89 -21.54
C GLU A 48 9.18 -2.84 -20.47
N GLU A 49 7.93 -3.06 -20.87
CA GLU A 49 6.79 -3.09 -19.94
C GLU A 49 6.99 -4.17 -18.86
N GLY A 50 7.02 -3.73 -17.61
CA GLY A 50 7.25 -4.56 -16.44
C GLY A 50 5.96 -5.06 -15.80
N VAL A 51 6.05 -5.38 -14.51
CA VAL A 51 4.91 -5.83 -13.69
C VAL A 51 3.90 -4.68 -13.56
N GLY A 52 2.64 -4.94 -13.88
CA GLY A 52 1.55 -4.00 -13.63
C GLY A 52 1.17 -3.95 -12.14
N GLY A 53 0.54 -2.86 -11.73
CA GLY A 53 0.09 -2.71 -10.35
C GLY A 53 -1.05 -1.72 -10.14
N GLY A 54 -1.48 -1.68 -8.89
CA GLY A 54 -2.50 -0.81 -8.35
C GLY A 54 -1.99 0.06 -7.22
N MET A 55 -2.55 1.25 -7.10
CA MET A 55 -2.47 2.06 -5.90
C MET A 55 -3.87 2.49 -5.49
N MET A 56 -4.16 2.41 -4.20
CA MET A 56 -5.44 2.83 -3.65
C MET A 56 -5.28 3.41 -2.26
N LYS A 57 -6.29 4.16 -1.81
CA LYS A 57 -6.29 4.69 -0.46
C LYS A 57 -6.26 3.53 0.54
N ARG A 58 -5.35 3.60 1.51
CA ARG A 58 -5.27 2.61 2.59
C ARG A 58 -6.60 2.57 3.32
N GLN A 59 -7.22 1.40 3.35
CA GLN A 59 -8.39 1.18 4.19
C GLN A 59 -7.89 0.90 5.61
N ASP A 60 -8.34 1.71 6.57
CA ASP A 60 -8.10 1.45 7.98
C ASP A 60 -8.76 0.13 8.36
N ARG A 61 -7.94 -0.91 8.45
CA ARG A 61 -8.33 -2.15 9.13
C ARG A 61 -8.41 -1.82 10.62
N LYS A 62 -9.56 -1.30 11.04
CA LYS A 62 -9.92 -1.28 12.46
C LYS A 62 -9.98 -2.75 12.88
N ILE A 63 -8.88 -3.25 13.45
CA ILE A 63 -8.93 -4.51 14.19
C ILE A 63 -9.77 -4.17 15.41
N GLU A 64 -11.07 -4.45 15.31
CA GLU A 64 -11.92 -4.50 16.49
C GLU A 64 -11.44 -5.68 17.32
N ILE A 65 -10.50 -5.40 18.23
CA ILE A 65 -10.20 -6.29 19.35
C ILE A 65 -11.51 -6.44 20.13
N LEU A 66 -12.23 -7.53 19.82
CA LEU A 66 -13.42 -7.95 20.55
C LEU A 66 -13.00 -8.32 21.98
N GLY A 67 -13.07 -7.34 22.88
CA GLY A 67 -13.11 -7.56 24.32
C GLY A 67 -12.13 -6.71 25.13
N PRO A 68 -12.50 -6.31 26.36
CA PRO A 68 -11.60 -5.59 27.25
C PRO A 68 -10.42 -6.51 27.60
N VAL A 69 -9.20 -6.13 27.22
CA VAL A 69 -8.00 -6.67 27.84
C VAL A 69 -8.04 -6.23 29.29
N ARG A 70 -8.49 -7.13 30.17
CA ARG A 70 -8.40 -6.94 31.61
C ARG A 70 -6.91 -6.93 31.99
N ASN A 71 -6.34 -5.73 32.10
CA ASN A 71 -5.30 -5.35 33.06
C ASN A 71 -4.52 -6.52 33.71
N ALA A 72 -3.43 -6.93 33.06
CA ALA A 72 -2.36 -7.66 33.74
C ALA A 72 -1.45 -6.63 34.43
N THR A 73 -1.67 -6.42 35.72
CA THR A 73 -0.78 -5.63 36.58
C THR A 73 0.57 -6.36 36.70
N THR A 74 1.57 -5.93 35.94
CA THR A 74 2.97 -6.36 36.16
C THR A 74 3.54 -5.58 37.35
N THR A 75 3.34 -6.08 38.56
CA THR A 75 4.15 -5.69 39.71
C THR A 75 5.48 -6.43 39.61
N LEU A 76 6.50 -5.78 39.05
CA LEU A 76 7.88 -6.24 39.12
C LEU A 76 8.39 -5.95 40.54
N LEU A 77 8.25 -6.91 41.45
CA LEU A 77 8.93 -6.84 42.75
C LEU A 77 10.41 -7.14 42.52
N ARG A 78 11.25 -6.10 42.59
CA ARG A 78 12.68 -6.26 42.83
C ARG A 78 12.86 -7.00 44.15
N ARG A 79 13.57 -8.12 44.11
CA ARG A 79 14.42 -8.59 45.21
C ARG A 79 15.81 -8.82 44.64
#